data_AF-A0AAD7AQZ3-F1
#
_entry.id   AF-A0AAD7AQZ3-F1
#
_cell.length_a   1.000
_cell.length_b   1.000
_cell.length_c   1.000
_cell.angle_alpha   90.00
_cell.angle_beta   90.00
_cell.angle_gamma   90.00
#
_symmetry.space_group_name_H-M   'P 1'
#
loop_
_entity.id
_entity.type
_entity.pdbx_description
1 polymer ?
#
loop_
_entity_poly.entity_id
_entity_poly.type
_entity_poly.pdbx_seq_one_letter_code
_entity_poly.pdbx_strand_id
1 'polypeptide(L)' 'LSEPVRCLKCQCIGVGHITADCKNDHKVCVQCGEDHCTSICEVTDEERACMNCKAAKLNHKGHGAVNHTSP' A
#
# COMPACT_ATOMS: atom_id res chain seq x y z
N LEU A 1 -9.92 6.61 15.47
CA LEU A 1 -8.90 6.92 14.45
C LEU A 1 -9.56 6.75 13.09
N SER A 2 -9.71 7.83 12.32
CA SER A 2 -10.24 7.74 10.96
C SER A 2 -9.18 7.10 10.07
N GLU A 3 -9.53 6.09 9.26
CA GLU A 3 -8.59 5.54 8.29
C GLU A 3 -8.03 6.67 7.43
N PRO A 4 -6.71 6.79 7.27
CA PRO A 4 -6.14 7.77 6.38
C PRO A 4 -6.64 7.48 4.96
N VAL A 5 -7.15 8.52 4.30
CA VAL A 5 -7.63 8.41 2.92
C VAL A 5 -6.45 8.00 2.04
N ARG A 6 -6.60 6.83 1.41
CA ARG A 6 -5.65 6.28 0.44
C ARG A 6 -6.35 6.05 -0.89
N CYS A 7 -5.61 6.21 -1.97
CA CYS A 7 -6.11 5.81 -3.28
C CYS A 7 -6.11 4.28 -3.37
N LEU A 8 -7.25 3.65 -3.66
CA LEU A 8 -7.32 2.18 -3.73
C LEU A 8 -6.69 1.58 -5.00
N LYS A 9 -6.23 2.42 -5.93
CA LYS A 9 -5.48 1.99 -7.12
C LYS A 9 -3.99 1.89 -6.82
N CYS A 10 -3.38 2.95 -6.28
CA CYS A 10 -1.94 3.00 -6.00
C CYS A 10 -1.57 2.80 -4.54
N GLN A 11 -2.54 2.67 -3.62
CA GLN A 11 -2.37 2.49 -2.17
C GLN A 11 -1.57 3.62 -1.46
N CYS A 12 -1.28 4.72 -2.13
CA CYS A 12 -0.62 5.88 -1.53
C CYS A 12 -1.56 6.61 -0.57
N ILE A 13 -1.04 6.95 0.62
CA ILE A 13 -1.74 7.75 1.64
C ILE A 13 -1.51 9.23 1.40
N GLY A 14 -2.53 10.07 1.62
CA GLY A 14 -2.38 11.53 1.59
C GLY A 14 -2.22 12.11 0.18
N VAL A 15 -2.49 11.32 -0.86
CA VAL A 15 -2.54 11.81 -2.24
C VAL A 15 -3.85 12.53 -2.49
N GLY A 16 -3.80 13.69 -3.16
CA GLY A 16 -4.97 14.51 -3.48
C GLY A 16 -5.86 13.96 -4.60
N HIS A 17 -5.89 12.64 -4.80
CA HIS A 17 -6.69 11.99 -5.84
C HIS A 17 -7.34 10.72 -5.30
N ILE A 18 -8.47 10.34 -5.91
CA ILE A 18 -9.18 9.08 -5.65
C ILE A 18 -8.85 8.05 -6.73
N THR A 19 -9.30 6.81 -6.54
CA THR A 19 -9.11 5.70 -7.49
C THR A 19 -9.46 6.07 -8.94
N ALA A 20 -10.54 6.83 -9.15
CA ALA A 20 -11.01 7.25 -10.48
C ALA A 20 -10.04 8.19 -11.21
N ASP A 21 -9.33 9.05 -10.46
CA ASP A 21 -8.38 10.04 -10.99
C ASP A 21 -6.92 9.56 -10.93
N CYS A 22 -6.70 8.31 -10.52
CA CYS A 22 -5.36 7.76 -10.37
C CYS A 22 -4.76 7.40 -11.73
N LYS A 23 -3.66 8.07 -12.06
CA LYS A 23 -2.88 7.87 -13.30
C LYS A 23 -2.06 6.58 -13.34
N ASN A 24 -2.03 5.80 -12.25
CA ASN A 24 -1.31 4.55 -12.25
C ASN A 24 -2.02 3.55 -13.16
N ASP A 25 -1.33 2.91 -14.10
CA ASP A 25 -1.93 1.96 -15.05
C ASP A 25 -2.33 0.64 -14.36
N HIS A 26 -1.59 0.27 -13.31
CA HIS A 26 -1.77 -0.96 -12.58
C HIS A 26 -2.39 -0.75 -11.20
N LYS A 27 -3.05 -1.79 -10.70
CA LYS A 27 -3.42 -1.88 -9.28
C LYS A 27 -2.19 -2.29 -8.50
N VAL A 28 -1.89 -1.55 -7.46
CA VAL A 28 -0.79 -1.84 -6.54
C VAL A 28 -1.32 -2.67 -5.38
N CYS A 29 -0.60 -3.74 -5.09
CA CYS A 29 -0.91 -4.63 -3.98
C CYS A 29 -0.66 -3.93 -2.65
N VAL A 30 -1.63 -3.99 -1.75
CA VAL A 30 -1.50 -3.37 -0.43
C VAL A 30 -0.58 -4.16 0.50
N GLN A 31 -0.27 -5.42 0.21
CA GLN A 31 0.55 -6.30 1.05
C GLN A 31 2.05 -6.16 0.74
N CYS A 32 2.42 -6.08 -0.53
CA CYS A 32 3.82 -6.02 -0.96
C CYS A 32 4.20 -4.82 -1.82
N GLY A 33 3.23 -4.04 -2.32
CA GLY A 33 3.50 -2.87 -3.16
C GLY A 33 3.80 -3.19 -4.63
N GLU A 34 3.59 -4.43 -5.08
CA GLU A 34 3.81 -4.88 -6.46
C GLU A 34 2.55 -4.72 -7.34
N ASP A 35 2.72 -4.84 -8.67
CA ASP A 35 1.69 -4.59 -9.69
C ASP A 35 0.68 -5.75 -9.83
N HIS A 36 -0.11 -6.00 -8.79
CA HIS A 36 -1.22 -6.95 -8.81
C HIS A 36 -2.34 -6.59 -7.84
N CYS A 37 -3.50 -7.23 -8.00
CA CYS A 37 -4.59 -7.12 -7.03
C CYS A 37 -4.21 -7.85 -5.73
N THR A 38 -4.44 -7.22 -4.57
CA THR A 38 -4.21 -7.84 -3.27
C THR A 38 -4.85 -9.23 -3.12
N SER A 39 -5.99 -9.47 -3.77
CA SER A 39 -6.71 -10.75 -3.72
C SER A 39 -5.96 -11.92 -4.36
N ILE A 40 -4.95 -11.66 -5.20
CA ILE A 40 -4.09 -12.68 -5.84
C ILE A 40 -2.66 -12.62 -5.31
N CYS A 41 -2.44 -11.90 -4.21
CA CYS A 41 -1.12 -11.78 -3.61
C CYS A 41 -0.81 -13.04 -2.80
N GLU A 42 0.30 -13.70 -3.13
CA GLU A 42 0.74 -14.94 -2.49
C GLU A 42 1.97 -14.74 -1.57
N VAL A 43 2.33 -13.48 -1.29
CA VAL A 43 3.48 -13.17 -0.43
C VAL A 43 3.23 -13.59 1.01
N THR A 44 4.28 -14.11 1.65
CA THR A 44 4.28 -14.43 3.08
C THR A 44 4.34 -13.15 3.93
N ASP A 45 4.09 -13.27 5.24
CA ASP A 45 4.17 -12.13 6.16
C ASP A 45 5.55 -11.46 6.17
N GLU A 46 6.61 -12.23 5.97
CA GLU A 46 8.01 -11.79 5.91
C GLU A 46 8.32 -11.00 4.64
N GLU A 47 7.61 -11.32 3.55
CA GLU A 47 7.73 -10.69 2.24
C GLU A 47 6.81 -9.46 2.11
N ARG A 48 5.95 -9.20 3.10
CA ARG A 48 5.13 -7.99 3.12
C ARG A 48 6.00 -6.75 3.21
N ALA A 49 5.61 -5.75 2.41
CA ALA A 49 6.28 -4.48 2.34
C ALA A 49 5.28 -3.33 2.20
N CYS A 50 5.35 -2.37 3.12
CA CYS A 50 4.55 -1.15 3.07
C CYS A 50 5.21 -0.12 2.15
N MET A 51 4.61 0.11 0.98
CA MET A 51 5.13 1.10 0.02
C MET A 51 5.17 2.53 0.56
N ASN A 52 4.25 2.90 1.46
CA ASN A 52 4.24 4.23 2.08
C ASN A 52 5.43 4.38 3.04
N CYS A 53 5.70 3.37 3.88
CA CYS A 53 6.88 3.34 4.76
C CYS A 53 8.18 3.30 3.93
N LYS A 54 8.18 2.56 2.81
CA LYS A 54 9.32 2.52 1.88
C LYS A 54 9.61 3.90 1.30
N ALA A 55 8.57 4.62 0.86
CA ALA A 55 8.69 6.00 0.36
C ALA A 55 9.12 6.98 1.45
N ALA A 56 8.63 6.82 2.68
CA ALA A 56 9.01 7.61 3.86
C ALA A 56 10.37 7.21 4.47
N LYS A 57 11.07 6.21 3.90
CA LYS A 57 12.33 5.65 4.41
C LYS A 57 12.25 5.12 5.84
N LEU A 58 11.08 4.60 6.22
CA LEU A 58 10.84 3.92 7.50
C LEU A 58 11.01 2.40 7.37
N ASN A 59 10.95 1.68 8.50
CA ASN A 59 10.83 0.23 8.48
C ASN A 59 9.55 -0.12 7.70
N HIS A 60 9.70 -0.83 6.59
CA HIS A 60 8.62 -1.15 5.67
C HIS A 60 8.40 -2.65 5.54
N LYS A 61 9.26 -3.51 6.09
CA LYS A 61 9.15 -4.96 5.97
C LYS A 61 8.24 -5.52 7.06
N GLY A 62 7.66 -6.70 6.82
CA GLY A 62 6.82 -7.40 7.79
C GLY A 62 5.41 -6.83 7.96
N HIS A 63 5.02 -5.83 7.16
CA HIS A 63 3.66 -5.29 7.15
C HIS A 63 3.30 -4.68 5.79
N GLY A 64 2.01 -4.74 5.46
CA GLY A 64 1.45 -4.06 4.29
C GLY A 64 1.03 -2.62 4.59
N ALA A 65 0.64 -1.89 3.55
CA ALA A 65 0.14 -0.52 3.62
C ALA A 65 -1.23 -0.38 4.35
N VAL A 66 -1.85 -1.48 4.76
CA VAL A 66 -3.07 -1.51 5.59
C VAL A 66 -2.79 -1.29 7.09
N ASN A 67 -1.56 -1.55 7.56
CA ASN A 67 -1.27 -1.52 8.99
C ASN A 67 -0.78 -0.12 9.39
N HIS A 68 -1.69 0.70 9.93
CA HIS A 68 -1.36 1.96 10.63
C HIS A 68 -0.56 1.72 11.92
N THR A 69 -0.53 0.48 12.39
CA THR A 69 0.29 0.04 13.52
C THR A 69 1.66 -0.37 12.98
N SER A 70 2.52 0.60 12.71
CA SER A 70 3.94 0.33 12.93
C SER A 70 4.12 0.01 14.42
N PRO A 71 4.83 -1.06 14.81
CA PRO A 71 5.44 -1.09 16.13
C PRO A 71 6.46 0.05 16.28
#